data_AF-A0A8J3ZIZ8-F1
#
_entry.id   AF-A0A8J3ZIZ8-F1
#
_cell.length_a   1.000
_cell.length_b   1.000
_cell.length_c   1.000
_cell.angle_alpha   90.00
_cell.angle_beta   90.00
_cell.angle_gamma   90.00
#
_symmetry.space_group_name_H-M   'P 1'
#
loop_
_entity.id
_entity.type
_entity.pdbx_description
1 polymer ?
#
loop_
_entity_poly.entity_id
_entity_poly.type
_entity_poly.pdbx_seq_one_letter_code
_entity_poly.pdbx_strand_id
1 'polypeptide(L)'
;MVTVDEFAGLRREVERLRAENARLSRLLDLRGQDAAPAPEQLAAPVAASGLATMSSPARDKLALFTNLFHSRTDVYAKRWENRRLGTAGWSPAVAGG
;
A
#
# COMPACT_ATOMS: atom_id res chain seq x y z
N MET A 1 21.92 13.09 16.96
CA MET A 1 21.28 14.33 17.46
C MET A 1 21.10 15.22 16.23
N VAL A 2 19.89 15.29 15.69
CA VAL A 2 19.59 16.11 14.50
C VAL A 2 19.88 17.56 14.86
N THR A 3 20.69 18.25 14.05
CA THR A 3 21.04 19.65 14.32
C THR A 3 19.88 20.57 13.94
N VAL A 4 19.83 21.76 14.53
CA VAL A 4 18.79 22.76 14.22
C VAL A 4 18.80 23.11 12.72
N ASP A 5 19.98 23.11 12.10
CA ASP A 5 20.16 23.35 10.67
C ASP A 5 19.62 22.21 9.80
N GLU A 6 19.83 20.96 10.23
CA GLU A 6 19.26 19.78 9.56
C GLU A 6 17.74 19.80 9.61
N PHE A 7 17.16 20.17 10.75
CA PHE A 7 15.70 20.31 10.89
C PHE A 7 15.14 21.44 10.01
N ALA A 8 15.84 22.57 9.92
CA ALA A 8 15.47 23.67 9.01
C ALA A 8 15.60 23.26 7.53
N GLY A 9 16.60 22.45 7.18
CA GLY A 9 16.76 21.84 5.86
C GLY A 9 15.58 20.93 5.52
N LEU A 10 15.24 20.00 6.41
CA LEU A 10 14.13 19.07 6.27
C LEU A 10 12.79 19.80 6.10
N ARG A 11 12.54 20.86 6.88
CA ARG A 11 11.33 21.68 6.72
C ARG A 11 11.23 22.33 5.35
N ARG A 12 12.32 22.91 4.84
CA ARG A 12 12.34 23.49 3.49
C ARG A 12 12.07 22.44 2.42
N GLU A 13 12.63 21.25 2.60
CA GLU A 13 12.41 20.14 1.67
C GLU A 13 10.95 19.65 1.68
N VAL A 14 10.33 19.56 2.86
CA VAL A 14 8.90 19.24 2.98
C VAL A 14 8.04 20.26 2.24
N GLU A 15 8.31 21.55 2.40
CA GLU A 15 7.56 22.60 1.71
C GLU A 15 7.76 22.54 0.19
N ARG A 16 9.00 22.27 -0.28
CA ARG A 16 9.29 22.06 -1.70
C ARG A 16 8.51 20.89 -2.28
N LEU A 17 8.51 19.74 -1.59
CA LEU A 17 7.80 18.53 -2.02
C LEU A 17 6.29 18.73 -2.02
N ARG A 18 5.73 19.46 -1.04
CA ARG A 18 4.31 19.81 -1.00
C ARG A 18 3.89 20.69 -2.18
N ALA A 19 4.70 21.70 -2.50
CA ALA A 19 4.45 22.57 -3.65
C ALA A 19 4.49 21.79 -4.97
N GLU A 20 5.45 20.87 -5.11
CA GLU A 20 5.58 20.02 -6.30
C GLU A 20 4.43 19.01 -6.41
N ASN A 21 4.03 18.36 -5.31
CA ASN A 21 2.86 17.50 -5.29
C ASN A 21 1.60 18.25 -5.73
N ALA A 22 1.38 19.46 -5.22
CA ALA A 22 0.24 20.28 -5.64
C ALA A 22 0.27 20.62 -7.13
N ARG A 23 1.46 20.83 -7.72
CA ARG A 23 1.63 21.06 -9.16
C ARG A 23 1.31 19.81 -9.97
N LEU A 24 1.82 18.65 -9.54
CA LEU A 24 1.61 17.37 -10.22
C LEU A 24 0.15 16.93 -10.15
N SER A 25 -0.52 17.08 -9.00
CA SER A 25 -1.94 16.77 -8.87
C SER A 25 -2.79 17.58 -9.86
N ARG A 26 -2.55 18.89 -9.97
CA ARG A 26 -3.23 19.73 -10.98
C ARG A 26 -2.98 19.24 -12.41
N LEU A 27 -1.78 18.75 -12.72
CA LEU A 27 -1.45 18.24 -14.05
C LEU A 27 -2.19 16.93 -14.35
N LEU A 28 -2.35 16.05 -13.36
CA LEU A 28 -3.11 14.80 -13.48
C LEU A 28 -4.60 15.09 -13.68
N ASP A 29 -5.17 16.01 -12.91
CA ASP A 29 -6.56 16.46 -13.06
C ASP A 29 -6.84 16.97 -14.49
N LEU A 30 -5.94 17.79 -15.05
CA LEU A 30 -6.05 18.30 -16.42
C LEU A 30 -5.97 17.20 -17.49
N ARG A 31 -5.35 16.05 -17.20
CA ARG A 31 -5.29 14.90 -18.10
C ARG A 31 -6.46 13.93 -17.92
N GLY A 32 -7.40 14.22 -17.01
CA GLY A 32 -8.49 13.30 -16.66
C GLY A 32 -7.98 12.02 -15.98
N GLN A 33 -6.80 12.09 -15.36
CA GLN A 33 -6.25 11.02 -14.55
C GLN A 33 -6.55 11.33 -13.09
N ASP A 34 -7.00 10.34 -12.32
CA ASP A 34 -7.21 10.52 -10.88
C ASP A 34 -5.89 10.92 -10.21
N ALA A 35 -5.84 12.16 -9.72
CA ALA A 35 -4.75 12.68 -8.90
C ALA A 35 -4.83 12.22 -7.44
N ALA A 36 -5.92 11.52 -7.08
CA ALA A 36 -6.04 10.89 -5.79
C ALA A 36 -4.85 9.93 -5.62
N PRO A 37 -4.06 10.05 -4.55
CA PRO A 37 -3.08 9.02 -4.27
C PRO A 37 -3.84 7.70 -4.27
N ALA A 38 -3.38 6.73 -5.08
CA ALA A 38 -3.87 5.37 -4.97
C ALA A 38 -3.85 5.05 -3.48
N PRO A 39 -4.98 4.62 -2.86
CA PRO A 39 -5.07 4.42 -1.42
C PRO A 39 -3.80 3.68 -1.02
N GLU A 40 -2.94 4.39 -0.27
CA GLU A 40 -1.54 4.03 -0.05
C GLU A 40 -1.47 2.53 0.09
N GLN A 41 -0.72 1.88 -0.81
CA GLN A 41 -0.45 0.44 -0.82
C GLN A 41 -0.57 -0.09 0.61
N LEU A 42 -1.76 -0.60 0.95
CA LEU A 42 -2.21 -0.94 2.30
C LEU A 42 -1.27 -0.32 3.35
N ALA A 43 -1.41 0.96 3.68
CA ALA A 43 -0.77 1.49 4.87
C ALA A 43 -1.20 0.54 5.99
N ALA A 44 -0.33 -0.42 6.32
CA ALA A 44 -0.63 -1.46 7.28
C ALA A 44 -1.12 -0.69 8.49
N PRO A 45 -2.30 -1.04 9.04
CA PRO A 45 -2.87 -0.23 10.11
C PRO A 45 -1.76 0.00 11.12
N VAL A 46 -1.50 1.26 11.44
CA VAL A 46 -0.58 1.67 12.50
C VAL A 46 -1.17 1.28 13.87
N ALA A 47 -1.88 0.15 13.94
CA ALA A 47 -1.97 -0.63 15.14
C ALA A 47 -0.55 -1.14 15.37
N ALA A 48 0.10 -0.64 16.41
CA ALA A 48 1.32 -1.22 16.95
C ALA A 48 1.00 -2.68 17.29
N SER A 49 1.14 -3.58 16.32
CA SER A 49 1.14 -5.00 16.59
C SER A 49 2.38 -5.19 17.44
N GLY A 50 2.18 -5.37 18.74
CA GLY A 50 3.27 -5.58 19.68
C GLY A 50 4.23 -6.64 19.13
N LEU A 51 5.51 -6.49 19.43
CA LEU A 51 6.55 -7.43 18.98
C LEU A 51 6.18 -8.85 19.42
N ALA A 52 5.65 -9.66 18.52
CA ALA A 52 5.38 -11.07 18.80
C ALA A 52 6.72 -11.82 18.82
N THR A 53 6.95 -12.60 19.87
CA THR A 53 8.13 -13.44 20.00
C THR A 53 7.77 -14.90 19.74
N MET A 54 8.77 -15.79 19.71
CA MET A 54 8.52 -17.22 19.57
C MET A 54 7.68 -17.80 20.71
N SER A 55 7.74 -17.21 21.92
CA SER A 55 6.93 -17.62 23.07
C SER A 55 5.52 -17.03 23.09
N SER A 56 5.18 -16.10 22.19
CA SER A 56 3.84 -15.50 22.17
C SER A 56 2.74 -16.54 21.87
N PRO A 57 1.55 -16.39 22.49
CA PRO A 57 0.36 -17.16 22.14
C PRO A 57 0.03 -17.11 20.64
N ALA A 58 -0.60 -18.17 20.13
CA ALA A 58 -1.00 -18.25 18.72
C ALA A 58 -1.91 -17.08 18.30
N ARG A 59 -2.80 -16.63 19.20
CA ARG A 59 -3.69 -15.49 18.96
C ARG A 59 -2.93 -14.20 18.63
N ASP A 60 -1.85 -13.93 19.35
CA ASP A 60 -1.06 -12.70 19.17
C ASP A 60 -0.25 -12.74 17.88
N LYS A 61 0.28 -13.92 17.54
CA LYS A 61 0.93 -14.15 16.24
C LYS A 61 -0.07 -13.97 15.10
N LEU A 62 -1.25 -14.57 15.20
CA LEU A 62 -2.31 -14.40 14.19
C LEU A 62 -2.75 -12.96 14.05
N ALA A 63 -2.89 -12.22 15.16
CA ALA A 63 -3.19 -10.79 15.12
C ALA A 63 -2.09 -9.97 14.41
N LEU A 64 -0.81 -10.27 14.67
CA LEU A 64 0.31 -9.66 13.95
C LEU A 64 0.27 -10.00 12.45
N PHE A 65 0.13 -11.27 12.08
CA PHE A 65 0.12 -11.69 10.68
C PHE A 65 -1.06 -11.13 9.91
N THR A 66 -2.26 -11.13 10.50
CA THR A 66 -3.44 -10.50 9.88
C THR A 66 -3.23 -9.00 9.73
N ASN A 67 -2.61 -8.34 10.71
CA ASN A 67 -2.32 -6.91 10.63
C ASN A 67 -1.29 -6.54 9.55
N LEU A 68 -0.23 -7.34 9.42
CA LEU A 68 0.84 -7.09 8.45
C LEU A 68 0.48 -7.54 7.03
N PHE A 69 -0.28 -8.63 6.91
CA PHE A 69 -0.61 -9.28 5.66
C PHE A 69 -2.12 -9.36 5.46
N HIS A 70 -2.80 -8.22 5.59
CA HIS A 70 -4.20 -8.14 5.24
C HIS A 70 -4.39 -8.58 3.79
N SER A 71 -5.27 -9.55 3.57
CA SER A 71 -5.66 -9.91 2.21
C SER A 71 -6.36 -8.71 1.57
N ARG A 72 -6.08 -8.49 0.30
CA ARG A 72 -6.89 -7.61 -0.54
C ARG A 72 -8.30 -8.19 -0.63
N THR A 73 -9.27 -7.54 0.01
CA THR A 73 -10.68 -7.98 0.00
C THR A 73 -11.34 -7.78 -1.35
N ASP A 74 -10.76 -6.91 -2.18
CA ASP A 74 -11.16 -6.65 -3.57
C ASP A 74 -10.60 -7.70 -4.55
N VAL A 75 -9.64 -8.53 -4.14
CA VAL A 75 -9.01 -9.55 -4.99
C VAL A 75 -9.70 -10.89 -4.82
N TYR A 76 -10.14 -11.47 -5.93
CA TYR A 76 -10.71 -12.80 -6.01
C TYR A 76 -9.98 -13.66 -7.05
N ALA A 77 -10.10 -14.98 -6.93
CA ALA A 77 -9.52 -15.92 -7.88
C ALA A 77 -10.39 -16.01 -9.14
N LYS A 78 -9.84 -15.59 -10.29
CA LYS A 78 -10.43 -15.80 -11.62
C LYS A 78 -9.84 -17.05 -12.25
N ARG A 79 -10.70 -17.99 -12.61
CA ARG A 79 -10.28 -19.20 -13.30
C ARG A 79 -9.91 -18.88 -14.74
N TRP A 80 -8.83 -19.48 -15.23
CA TRP A 80 -8.48 -19.44 -16.65
C TRP A 80 -8.20 -20.86 -17.15
N GLU A 81 -8.46 -21.05 -18.44
CA GLU A 81 -8.17 -22.30 -19.15
C GLU A 81 -7.61 -21.97 -20.53
N ASN A 82 -6.59 -22.72 -20.95
CA ASN A 82 -6.06 -22.73 -22.30
C ASN A 82 -6.32 -24.11 -22.90
N ARG A 83 -7.40 -24.22 -23.70
CA ARG A 83 -7.79 -25.48 -24.34
C ARG A 83 -6.76 -26.01 -25.32
N ARG A 84 -5.95 -25.15 -25.94
CA ARG A 84 -4.94 -25.55 -26.92
C ARG A 84 -3.74 -26.23 -26.25
N LEU A 85 -3.36 -25.76 -25.07
CA LEU A 85 -2.24 -26.32 -24.29
C LEU A 85 -2.70 -27.29 -23.18
N GLY A 86 -4.01 -27.44 -22.98
CA GLY A 86 -4.58 -28.28 -21.92
C GLY A 86 -4.29 -27.76 -20.50
N THR A 87 -3.90 -26.48 -20.36
CA THR A 87 -3.54 -25.90 -19.07
C THR A 87 -4.70 -25.12 -18.47
N ALA A 88 -4.76 -25.08 -17.14
CA ALA A 88 -5.72 -24.29 -16.39
C ALA A 88 -5.09 -23.79 -15.11
N GLY A 89 -5.67 -22.73 -14.55
CA GLY A 89 -5.20 -22.16 -13.30
C GLY A 89 -6.11 -21.09 -12.76
N TRP A 90 -5.57 -20.37 -11.78
CA TRP A 90 -6.23 -19.24 -11.14
C TRP A 90 -5.31 -18.03 -11.26
N SER A 91 -5.88 -16.89 -11.56
CA SER A 91 -5.21 -15.60 -11.49
C SER A 91 -5.96 -14.69 -10.54
N PRO A 92 -5.27 -13.79 -9.81
CA PRO A 92 -5.95 -12.74 -9.07
C PRO A 92 -6.69 -11.81 -10.06
N ALA A 93 -7.87 -11.36 -9.67
CA ALA A 93 -8.66 -10.35 -10.38
C ALA A 93 -9.34 -9.42 -9.37
N VAL A 94 -9.70 -8.23 -9.82
CA VAL A 94 -10.48 -7.24 -9.06
C VAL A 94 -11.72 -6.82 -9.82
N ALA A 95 -12.69 -6.23 -9.13
CA ALA A 95 -13.86 -5.64 -9.79
C ALA A 95 -13.41 -4.50 -10.71
N GLY A 96 -13.74 -4.58 -12.01
CA GLY A 96 -13.35 -3.59 -13.01
C GLY A 96 -12.11 -3.94 -13.84
N GLY A 97 -11.32 -4.95 -13.44
CA GLY A 97 -10.13 -5.41 -14.17
C GLY A 97 -8.83 -5.09 -13.45
#